data_AF-A0A645H655-F1
#
_entry.id   AF-A0A645H655-F1
#
_cell.length_a   1.000
_cell.length_b   1.000
_cell.length_c   1.000
_cell.angle_alpha   90.00
_cell.angle_beta   90.00
_cell.angle_gamma   90.00
#
_symmetry.space_group_name_H-M   'P 1'
#
loop_
_entity.id
_entity.type
_entity.pdbx_description
1 polymer ?
#
loop_
_entity_poly.entity_id
_entity_poly.type
_entity_poly.pdbx_seq_one_letter_code
_entity_poly.pdbx_strand_id
1 'polypeptide(L)'
;MLAWAADVKSGDPDNYEARAAVYYWANLFTNITGFIRHREGIPPNNLLNYGYAILRAVVARSLVASGLLPTLGIHHRNKYNAYCLADDIMEPYRPFVDKLVFEMTESEADVSELTQDMKAKLLNIPVLDVVMNNQRSPLMIAVGQTTASLYKCFSGEIRKVKYPSFE
;
A
#
# COMPACT_ATOMS: atom_id res chain seq x y z
N MET A 1 -8.42 -10.80 11.46
CA MET A 1 -8.47 -9.86 10.31
C MET A 1 -9.68 -10.11 9.40
N LEU A 2 -10.04 -11.36 9.06
CA LEU A 2 -11.13 -11.66 8.13
C LEU A 2 -12.55 -11.33 8.64
N ALA A 3 -12.72 -11.12 9.95
CA ALA A 3 -14.03 -10.91 10.57
C ALA A 3 -14.84 -9.76 9.95
N TRP A 4 -14.19 -8.73 9.41
CA TRP A 4 -14.86 -7.57 8.81
C TRP A 4 -14.93 -7.59 7.29
N ALA A 5 -14.13 -8.44 6.63
CA ALA A 5 -13.94 -8.39 5.18
C ALA A 5 -15.24 -8.65 4.40
N ALA A 6 -16.09 -9.55 4.90
CA ALA A 6 -17.36 -9.89 4.26
C ALA A 6 -18.46 -8.82 4.48
N ASP A 7 -18.29 -7.95 5.47
CA ASP A 7 -19.29 -6.96 5.88
C ASP A 7 -19.03 -5.57 5.28
N VAL A 8 -17.90 -5.37 4.59
CA VAL A 8 -17.55 -4.09 3.95
C VAL A 8 -18.55 -3.76 2.84
N LYS A 9 -19.20 -2.60 2.97
CA LYS A 9 -20.14 -2.04 1.98
C LYS A 9 -19.48 -0.93 1.17
N SER A 10 -20.15 -0.52 0.09
CA SER A 10 -19.67 0.60 -0.75
C SER A 10 -19.46 1.86 0.09
N GLY A 11 -18.26 2.42 0.01
CA GLY A 11 -17.86 3.62 0.75
C GLY A 11 -17.52 3.39 2.23
N ASP A 12 -17.50 2.14 2.70
CA ASP A 12 -17.20 1.73 4.08
C ASP A 12 -17.87 2.59 5.18
N PRO A 13 -19.22 2.68 5.21
CA PRO A 13 -19.92 3.58 6.12
C PRO A 13 -19.74 3.21 7.61
N ASP A 14 -19.46 1.95 7.90
CA ASP A 14 -19.29 1.42 9.26
C ASP A 14 -17.81 1.47 9.73
N ASN A 15 -16.91 1.98 8.88
CA ASN A 15 -15.48 2.16 9.11
C ASN A 15 -14.77 0.85 9.48
N TYR A 16 -15.09 -0.23 8.75
CA TYR A 16 -14.46 -1.53 8.94
C TYR A 16 -12.97 -1.51 8.62
N GLU A 17 -12.54 -0.68 7.66
CA GLU A 17 -11.13 -0.50 7.32
C GLU A 17 -10.32 -0.03 8.53
N ALA A 18 -10.76 1.03 9.22
CA ALA A 18 -10.05 1.53 10.39
C ALA A 18 -10.03 0.52 11.55
N ARG A 19 -11.13 -0.21 11.77
CA ARG A 19 -11.17 -1.28 12.80
C ARG A 19 -10.17 -2.40 12.46
N ALA A 20 -10.12 -2.79 11.19
CA ALA A 20 -9.15 -3.76 10.70
C ALA A 20 -7.71 -3.26 10.88
N ALA A 21 -7.43 -1.99 10.59
CA ALA A 21 -6.14 -1.37 10.77
C ALA A 21 -5.70 -1.34 12.25
N VAL A 22 -6.59 -0.96 13.18
CA VAL A 22 -6.28 -0.97 14.62
C VAL A 22 -5.88 -2.37 15.07
N TYR A 23 -6.66 -3.39 14.70
CA TYR A 23 -6.33 -4.77 15.00
C TYR A 23 -5.01 -5.19 14.35
N TYR A 24 -4.81 -4.86 13.08
CA TYR A 24 -3.61 -5.22 12.32
C TYR A 24 -2.33 -4.71 12.99
N TRP A 25 -2.26 -3.39 13.23
CA TRP A 25 -1.06 -2.76 13.78
C TRP A 25 -0.78 -3.21 15.23
N ALA A 26 -1.82 -3.48 16.02
CA ALA A 26 -1.67 -4.03 17.37
C ALA A 26 -1.07 -5.44 17.39
N ASN A 27 -1.16 -6.19 16.29
CA ASN A 27 -0.68 -7.58 16.20
C ASN A 27 0.54 -7.76 15.31
N LEU A 28 0.96 -6.75 14.52
CA LEU A 28 2.12 -6.86 13.65
C LEU A 28 3.43 -6.65 14.41
N PHE A 29 3.58 -5.55 15.14
CA PHE A 29 4.81 -5.19 15.86
C PHE A 29 4.68 -5.44 17.37
N THR A 30 4.36 -6.69 17.74
CA THR A 30 4.10 -7.06 19.15
C THR A 30 5.33 -6.94 20.05
N ASN A 31 6.53 -6.98 19.47
CA ASN A 31 7.81 -6.76 20.15
C ASN A 31 8.11 -5.28 20.44
N ILE A 32 7.40 -4.34 19.82
CA ILE A 32 7.64 -2.90 19.98
C ILE A 32 6.60 -2.32 20.93
N THR A 33 7.03 -2.10 22.17
CA THR A 33 6.15 -1.58 23.23
C THR A 33 5.62 -0.19 22.86
N GLY A 34 4.30 -0.03 22.88
CA GLY A 34 3.65 1.25 22.58
C GLY A 34 3.58 1.60 21.09
N PHE A 35 3.84 0.66 20.19
CA PHE A 35 3.70 0.91 18.75
C PHE A 35 2.25 1.23 18.38
N ILE A 36 2.06 2.38 17.73
CA ILE A 36 0.83 2.79 17.09
C ILE A 36 1.20 3.35 15.72
N ARG A 37 0.44 2.98 14.68
CA ARG A 37 0.62 3.57 13.35
C ARG A 37 0.22 5.04 13.39
N HIS A 38 1.21 5.92 13.31
CA HIS A 38 1.03 7.38 13.35
C HIS A 38 2.12 8.08 12.53
N ARG A 39 1.82 9.24 11.96
CA ARG A 39 2.75 9.97 11.08
C ARG A 39 4.08 10.27 11.78
N GLU A 40 4.00 10.84 12.97
CA GLU A 40 5.13 11.17 13.85
C GLU A 40 5.25 10.15 14.99
N GLY A 41 4.84 8.90 14.74
CA GLY A 41 4.91 7.81 15.72
C GLY A 41 6.34 7.29 15.89
N ILE A 42 6.53 6.46 16.92
CA ILE A 42 7.81 5.78 17.15
C ILE A 42 8.18 4.85 15.97
N PRO A 43 9.46 4.52 15.79
CA PRO A 43 9.89 3.50 14.84
C PRO A 43 9.08 2.20 14.96
N PRO A 44 8.78 1.50 13.85
CA PRO A 44 9.26 1.74 12.48
C PRO A 44 8.33 2.65 11.62
N ASN A 45 7.57 3.59 12.20
CA ASN A 45 6.71 4.49 11.41
C ASN A 45 7.49 5.29 10.35
N ASN A 46 8.73 5.67 10.64
CA ASN A 46 9.67 6.30 9.70
C ASN A 46 9.89 5.44 8.45
N LEU A 47 10.17 4.14 8.61
CA LEU A 47 10.37 3.19 7.51
C LEU A 47 9.06 2.96 6.73
N LEU A 48 7.94 2.76 7.42
CA LEU A 48 6.61 2.60 6.80
C LEU A 48 6.24 3.83 5.95
N ASN A 49 6.42 5.03 6.50
CA ASN A 49 6.14 6.29 5.80
C ASN A 49 6.98 6.42 4.53
N TYR A 50 8.28 6.08 4.61
CA TYR A 50 9.19 6.16 3.47
C TYR A 50 8.85 5.11 2.40
N GLY A 51 8.59 3.87 2.82
CA GLY A 51 8.18 2.79 1.92
C GLY A 51 6.86 3.09 1.20
N TYR A 52 5.87 3.63 1.91
CA TYR A 52 4.62 4.08 1.30
C TYR A 52 4.81 5.25 0.34
N ALA A 53 5.75 6.16 0.59
CA ALA A 53 6.08 7.22 -0.35
C ALA A 53 6.64 6.67 -1.67
N ILE A 54 7.50 5.63 -1.61
CA ILE A 54 8.01 4.92 -2.79
C ILE A 54 6.87 4.21 -3.52
N LEU A 55 6.04 3.46 -2.79
CA LEU A 55 4.90 2.76 -3.35
C LEU A 55 3.93 3.71 -4.06
N ARG A 56 3.60 4.85 -3.43
CA ARG A 56 2.76 5.90 -4.02
C ARG A 56 3.36 6.44 -5.31
N ALA A 57 4.68 6.65 -5.37
CA ALA A 57 5.36 7.09 -6.58
C ALA A 57 5.25 6.05 -7.72
N VAL A 58 5.39 4.76 -7.40
CA VAL A 58 5.18 3.66 -8.37
C VAL A 58 3.75 3.66 -8.91
N VAL A 59 2.75 3.79 -8.03
CA VAL A 59 1.34 3.83 -8.43
C VAL A 59 1.02 5.06 -9.27
N ALA A 60 1.45 6.25 -8.84
CA ALA A 60 1.24 7.49 -9.58
C ALA A 60 1.84 7.41 -10.99
N ARG A 61 3.06 6.87 -11.14
CA ARG A 61 3.69 6.64 -12.43
C ARG A 61 2.85 5.72 -13.33
N SER A 62 2.35 4.61 -12.78
CA SER A 62 1.56 3.64 -13.54
C SER A 62 0.16 4.15 -13.93
N LEU A 63 -0.46 4.98 -13.07
CA LEU A 63 -1.70 5.68 -13.39
C LEU A 63 -1.53 6.58 -14.61
N VAL A 64 -0.49 7.43 -14.60
CA VAL A 64 -0.18 8.31 -15.75
C VAL A 64 0.11 7.49 -17.01
N ALA A 65 0.90 6.41 -16.89
CA ALA A 65 1.18 5.52 -18.02
C ALA A 65 -0.09 4.84 -18.59
N SER A 66 -1.13 4.68 -17.76
CA SER A 66 -2.43 4.13 -18.17
C SER A 66 -3.43 5.20 -18.66
N GLY A 67 -3.00 6.46 -18.75
CA GLY A 67 -3.85 7.58 -19.18
C GLY A 67 -4.77 8.13 -18.09
N LEU A 68 -4.53 7.83 -16.82
CA LEU A 68 -5.33 8.29 -15.69
C LEU A 68 -4.67 9.46 -14.96
N LEU A 69 -5.48 10.33 -14.34
CA LEU A 69 -5.03 11.44 -13.53
C LEU A 69 -4.87 11.01 -12.06
N PRO A 70 -3.65 11.05 -11.48
CA PRO A 70 -3.43 10.63 -10.08
C PRO A 70 -4.17 11.47 -9.03
N THR A 71 -4.63 12.67 -9.40
CA THR A 71 -5.27 13.64 -8.51
C THR A 71 -6.75 13.33 -8.23
N LEU A 72 -7.42 12.54 -9.09
CA LEU A 72 -8.86 12.31 -9.02
C LEU A 72 -9.17 11.00 -8.29
N GLY A 73 -9.23 11.05 -6.97
CA GLY A 73 -9.54 9.88 -6.13
C GLY A 73 -10.98 9.38 -6.31
N ILE A 74 -11.16 8.09 -6.03
CA ILE A 74 -12.45 7.40 -5.92
C ILE A 74 -13.10 7.76 -4.59
N HIS A 75 -12.35 7.61 -3.49
CA HIS A 75 -12.81 7.95 -2.15
C HIS A 75 -12.16 9.25 -1.66
N HIS A 76 -10.84 9.36 -1.79
CA HIS A 76 -10.11 10.55 -1.36
C HIS A 76 -10.42 11.78 -2.23
N ARG A 77 -10.89 12.87 -1.61
CA ARG A 77 -11.31 14.12 -2.29
C ARG A 77 -10.62 15.38 -1.76
N ASN A 78 -9.37 15.24 -1.31
CA ASN A 78 -8.64 16.37 -0.73
C ASN A 78 -8.02 17.24 -1.83
N LYS A 79 -8.47 18.50 -1.95
CA LYS A 79 -7.96 19.48 -2.93
C LYS A 79 -6.45 19.76 -2.81
N TYR A 80 -5.85 19.52 -1.66
CA TYR A 80 -4.42 19.72 -1.42
C TYR A 80 -3.58 18.44 -1.62
N ASN A 81 -4.21 17.30 -1.86
CA ASN A 81 -3.51 16.05 -2.13
C ASN A 81 -3.48 15.76 -3.64
N ALA A 82 -2.31 15.94 -4.25
CA ALA A 82 -2.08 15.71 -5.67
C ALA A 82 -2.08 14.22 -6.09
N TYR A 83 -2.28 13.30 -5.15
CA TYR A 83 -2.13 11.85 -5.36
C TYR A 83 -3.32 11.04 -4.84
N CYS A 84 -4.51 11.62 -4.70
CA CYS A 84 -5.69 10.95 -4.15
C CYS A 84 -5.99 9.57 -4.79
N LEU A 85 -5.92 9.46 -6.12
CA LEU A 85 -6.14 8.18 -6.79
C LEU A 85 -4.97 7.21 -6.58
N ALA A 86 -3.74 7.72 -6.48
CA ALA A 86 -2.60 6.87 -6.18
C ALA A 86 -2.71 6.29 -4.75
N ASP A 87 -3.18 7.08 -3.80
CA ASP A 87 -3.45 6.66 -2.43
C ASP A 87 -4.56 5.59 -2.39
N ASP A 88 -5.65 5.78 -3.15
CA ASP A 88 -6.71 4.75 -3.27
C ASP A 88 -6.18 3.41 -3.85
N ILE A 89 -5.33 3.49 -4.88
CA ILE A 89 -4.88 2.30 -5.63
C ILE A 89 -3.69 1.60 -4.97
N MET A 90 -2.94 2.29 -4.11
CA MET A 90 -1.84 1.66 -3.38
C MET A 90 -2.29 0.79 -2.21
N GLU A 91 -3.53 0.94 -1.70
CA GLU A 91 -4.00 0.21 -0.50
C GLU A 91 -3.77 -1.31 -0.57
N PRO A 92 -4.11 -2.03 -1.68
CA PRO A 92 -3.86 -3.48 -1.78
C PRO A 92 -2.37 -3.86 -1.84
N TYR A 93 -1.49 -2.89 -2.06
CA TYR A 93 -0.04 -3.09 -2.14
C TYR A 93 0.70 -2.74 -0.84
N ARG A 94 0.04 -2.08 0.11
CA ARG A 94 0.67 -1.72 1.39
C ARG A 94 1.21 -2.91 2.18
N PRO A 95 0.53 -4.08 2.23
CA PRO A 95 1.07 -5.24 2.94
C PRO A 95 2.45 -5.71 2.47
N PHE A 96 2.82 -5.46 1.20
CA PHE A 96 4.16 -5.82 0.69
C PHE A 96 5.24 -4.93 1.29
N VAL A 97 4.94 -3.65 1.48
CA VAL A 97 5.81 -2.72 2.19
C VAL A 97 5.86 -3.08 3.68
N ASP A 98 4.71 -3.39 4.28
CA ASP A 98 4.62 -3.74 5.69
C ASP A 98 5.49 -4.96 6.01
N LYS A 99 5.42 -6.00 5.18
CA LYS A 99 6.26 -7.20 5.30
C LYS A 99 7.74 -6.88 5.20
N LEU A 100 8.15 -6.10 4.19
CA LEU A 100 9.56 -5.70 4.05
C LEU A 100 10.04 -4.92 5.29
N VAL A 101 9.23 -3.98 5.80
CA VAL A 101 9.59 -3.23 7.00
C VAL A 101 9.63 -4.11 8.24
N PHE A 102 8.70 -5.05 8.37
CA PHE A 102 8.72 -6.04 9.45
C PHE A 102 10.00 -6.90 9.41
N GLU A 103 10.40 -7.38 8.24
CA GLU A 103 11.67 -8.12 8.06
C GLU A 103 12.89 -7.25 8.39
N MET A 104 12.85 -5.96 8.07
CA MET A 104 13.91 -5.01 8.47
C MET A 104 13.95 -4.82 9.99
N THR A 105 12.81 -4.75 10.69
CA THR A 105 12.81 -4.64 12.15
C THR A 105 13.35 -5.88 12.85
N GLU A 106 13.27 -7.05 12.22
CA GLU A 106 13.81 -8.30 12.78
C GLU A 106 15.31 -8.50 12.46
N SER A 107 15.82 -7.88 11.40
CA SER A 107 17.19 -8.10 10.91
C SER A 107 18.17 -6.96 11.22
N GLU A 108 17.67 -5.74 11.44
CA GLU A 108 18.50 -4.57 11.77
C GLU A 108 18.62 -4.38 13.28
N ALA A 109 19.81 -3.99 13.75
CA ALA A 109 20.05 -3.77 15.17
C ALA A 109 19.36 -2.51 15.73
N ASP A 110 19.20 -1.47 14.89
CA ASP A 110 18.54 -0.22 15.25
C ASP A 110 17.78 0.32 14.02
N VAL A 111 16.51 0.67 14.19
CA VAL A 111 15.64 1.28 13.16
C VAL A 111 15.16 2.67 13.56
N SER A 112 15.77 3.25 14.60
CA SER A 112 15.42 4.56 15.15
C SER A 112 15.58 5.67 14.11
N GLU A 113 16.61 5.57 13.28
CA GLU A 113 16.91 6.49 12.20
C GLU A 113 16.86 5.81 10.83
N LEU A 114 16.39 6.56 9.82
CA LEU A 114 16.34 6.09 8.45
C LEU A 114 17.70 6.27 7.76
N THR A 115 18.55 5.25 7.87
CA THR A 115 19.91 5.25 7.30
C THR A 115 19.92 5.12 5.78
N GLN A 116 21.08 5.36 5.14
CA GLN A 116 21.24 5.18 3.70
C GLN A 116 21.04 3.73 3.26
N ASP A 117 21.54 2.76 4.03
CA ASP A 117 21.39 1.34 3.71
C ASP A 117 19.94 0.89 3.81
N MET A 118 19.20 1.37 4.82
CA MET A 118 17.76 1.12 4.93
C MET A 118 16.99 1.72 3.75
N LYS A 119 17.32 2.93 3.31
CA LYS A 119 16.71 3.52 2.10
C LYS A 119 17.02 2.68 0.86
N ALA A 120 18.25 2.20 0.72
CA ALA A 120 18.63 1.31 -0.38
C ALA A 120 17.84 0.00 -0.37
N LYS A 121 17.59 -0.59 0.81
CA LYS A 121 16.70 -1.76 0.95
C LYS A 121 15.27 -1.43 0.52
N LEU A 122 14.69 -0.32 1.00
CA LEU A 122 13.34 0.12 0.64
C LEU A 122 13.18 0.46 -0.85
N LEU A 123 14.26 0.88 -1.53
CA LEU A 123 14.23 1.09 -2.98
C LEU A 123 14.00 -0.20 -3.79
N ASN A 124 14.04 -1.39 -3.16
CA ASN A 124 13.63 -2.64 -3.79
C ASN A 124 12.12 -2.86 -3.84
N ILE A 125 11.29 -2.00 -3.21
CA ILE A 125 9.82 -2.10 -3.25
C ILE A 125 9.26 -2.34 -4.68
N PRO A 126 9.71 -1.62 -5.74
CA PRO A 126 9.19 -1.83 -7.09
C PRO A 126 9.48 -3.23 -7.67
N VAL A 127 10.50 -3.92 -7.15
CA VAL A 127 10.92 -5.25 -7.61
C VAL A 127 10.54 -6.38 -6.66
N LEU A 128 9.79 -6.10 -5.60
CA LEU A 128 9.22 -7.15 -4.75
C LEU A 128 8.31 -8.06 -5.58
N ASP A 129 8.42 -9.36 -5.35
CA ASP A 129 7.53 -10.32 -5.99
C ASP A 129 6.11 -10.16 -5.49
N VAL A 130 5.17 -10.08 -6.42
CA VAL A 130 3.74 -10.15 -6.14
C VAL A 130 3.09 -11.16 -7.06
N VAL A 131 2.00 -11.78 -6.58
CA VAL A 131 1.21 -12.71 -7.38
C VAL A 131 -0.03 -12.01 -7.87
N MET A 132 -0.32 -12.14 -9.16
CA MET A 132 -1.56 -11.67 -9.76
C MET A 132 -2.00 -12.60 -10.89
N ASN A 133 -3.25 -13.06 -10.85
CA ASN A 133 -3.77 -14.09 -11.77
C ASN A 133 -2.88 -15.35 -11.83
N ASN A 134 -2.41 -15.83 -10.67
CA ASN A 134 -1.51 -16.99 -10.52
C ASN A 134 -0.16 -16.84 -11.24
N GLN A 135 0.25 -15.60 -11.55
CA GLN A 135 1.56 -15.30 -12.12
C GLN A 135 2.35 -14.42 -11.16
N ARG A 136 3.60 -14.80 -10.93
CA ARG A 136 4.55 -14.02 -10.14
C ARG A 136 5.20 -12.97 -11.03
N SER A 137 5.23 -11.73 -10.57
CA SER A 137 5.88 -10.63 -11.28
C SER A 137 6.37 -9.56 -10.29
N PRO A 138 7.30 -8.69 -10.70
CA PRO A 138 7.67 -7.52 -9.90
C PRO A 138 6.46 -6.63 -9.60
N LEU A 139 6.43 -6.05 -8.40
CA LEU A 139 5.36 -5.16 -7.92
C LEU A 139 5.03 -4.07 -8.94
N MET A 140 6.05 -3.44 -9.54
CA MET A 140 5.86 -2.39 -10.54
C MET A 140 5.08 -2.87 -11.77
N ILE A 141 5.29 -4.11 -12.22
CA ILE A 141 4.56 -4.70 -13.36
C ILE A 141 3.11 -4.98 -12.97
N ALA A 142 2.88 -5.54 -11.78
CA ALA A 142 1.53 -5.79 -11.29
C ALA A 142 0.76 -4.48 -11.10
N VAL A 143 1.38 -3.42 -10.57
CA VAL A 143 0.74 -2.10 -10.46
C VAL A 143 0.32 -1.59 -11.83
N GLY A 144 1.16 -1.74 -12.87
CA GLY A 144 0.80 -1.38 -14.24
C GLY A 144 -0.43 -2.14 -14.77
N GLN A 145 -0.52 -3.43 -14.48
CA GLN A 145 -1.70 -4.25 -14.83
C GLN A 145 -2.96 -3.81 -14.05
N THR A 146 -2.81 -3.46 -12.77
CA THR A 146 -3.89 -2.92 -11.92
C THR A 146 -4.43 -1.61 -12.50
N THR A 147 -3.55 -0.64 -12.78
CA THR A 147 -3.97 0.67 -13.31
C THR A 147 -4.55 0.57 -14.73
N ALA A 148 -4.03 -0.32 -15.58
CA ALA A 148 -4.62 -0.59 -16.88
C ALA A 148 -6.02 -1.23 -16.76
N SER A 149 -6.22 -2.13 -15.80
CA SER A 149 -7.55 -2.70 -15.54
C SER A 149 -8.53 -1.69 -14.93
N LEU A 150 -8.03 -0.75 -14.12
CA LEU A 150 -8.80 0.37 -13.60
C LEU A 150 -9.30 1.29 -14.72
N TYR A 151 -8.42 1.64 -15.67
CA TYR A 151 -8.82 2.39 -16.87
C TYR A 151 -9.96 1.68 -17.61
N LYS A 152 -9.83 0.37 -17.84
CA LYS A 152 -10.86 -0.46 -18.47
C LYS A 152 -12.17 -0.51 -17.69
N CYS A 153 -12.13 -0.37 -16.37
CA CYS A 153 -13.34 -0.24 -15.56
C CYS A 153 -14.03 1.11 -15.81
N PHE A 154 -13.26 2.20 -15.83
CA PHE A 154 -13.79 3.54 -16.10
C PHE A 154 -14.30 3.70 -17.54
N SER A 155 -13.70 3.04 -18.52
CA SER A 155 -14.19 3.01 -19.90
C SER A 155 -15.41 2.08 -20.09
N GLY A 156 -15.74 1.26 -19.10
CA GLY A 156 -16.87 0.32 -19.15
C GLY A 156 -16.58 -1.01 -19.85
N GLU A 157 -15.33 -1.27 -20.24
CA GLU A 157 -14.92 -2.54 -20.89
C GLU A 157 -14.96 -3.74 -19.95
N ILE A 158 -14.62 -3.53 -18.67
CA ILE A 158 -14.66 -4.57 -17.64
C ILE A 158 -15.32 -4.04 -16.36
N ARG A 159 -15.68 -4.95 -15.44
CA ARG A 159 -16.37 -4.60 -14.18
C ARG A 159 -15.51 -4.76 -12.92
N LYS A 160 -14.33 -5.35 -13.04
CA LYS A 160 -13.46 -5.66 -11.90
C LYS A 160 -12.03 -5.23 -12.19
N VAL A 161 -11.45 -4.52 -11.23
CA VAL A 161 -10.03 -4.18 -11.20
C VAL A 161 -9.24 -5.44 -10.81
N LYS A 162 -8.06 -5.61 -11.39
CA LYS A 162 -7.11 -6.65 -11.02
C LYS A 162 -6.29 -6.17 -9.83
N TYR A 163 -6.07 -7.04 -8.85
CA TYR A 163 -5.30 -6.72 -7.65
C TYR A 163 -4.28 -7.83 -7.36
N PRO A 164 -3.18 -7.49 -6.66
CA PRO A 164 -2.23 -8.49 -6.20
C PRO A 164 -2.86 -9.33 -5.09
N SER A 165 -2.37 -10.55 -4.91
CA SER A 165 -2.63 -11.39 -3.75
C SER A 165 -1.36 -11.55 -2.92
N PHE A 166 -1.54 -11.54 -1.61
CA PHE A 166 -0.51 -11.97 -0.66
C PHE A 166 -0.57 -13.50 -0.54
N GLU A 167 0.55 -14.17 -0.82
CA GLU A 167 0.74 -15.61 -0.53
C GLU A 167 1.46 -15.76 0.81
#